data_AF-A0A5R8Q6X2-F1
#
_entry.id   AF-A0A5R8Q6X2-F1
#
_cell.length_a   1.000
_cell.length_b   1.000
_cell.length_c   1.000
_cell.angle_alpha   90.00
_cell.angle_beta   90.00
_cell.angle_gamma   90.00
#
_symmetry.space_group_name_H-M   'P 1'
#
loop_
_entity.id
_entity.type
_entity.pdbx_description
1 polymer ?
#
loop_
_entity_poly.entity_id
_entity_poly.type
_entity_poly.pdbx_seq_one_letter_code
_entity_poly.pdbx_strand_id
1 'polypeptide(L)'
;MKDKQEIRVRNVPKDIVAILDEQAKRSGLSREEFLREWLEIIAKHGLRKDIDMQYGYLLGELLNAFHEQTIVINNLVKVLGGEDDE
;
A
#
# COMPACT_ATOMS: atom_id res chain seq x y z
N MET A 1 12.40 -22.41 13.23
CA MET A 1 13.12 -21.13 13.22
C MET A 1 13.20 -20.69 11.76
N LYS A 2 12.77 -19.47 11.40
CA LYS A 2 12.97 -18.98 10.01
C LYS A 2 14.47 -18.85 9.76
N ASP A 3 14.95 -19.36 8.63
CA ASP A 3 16.35 -19.20 8.23
C ASP A 3 16.68 -17.72 8.07
N LYS A 4 17.67 -17.24 8.82
CA LYS A 4 18.17 -15.86 8.72
C LYS A 4 19.42 -15.87 7.85
N GLN A 5 19.47 -15.02 6.82
CA GLN A 5 20.67 -14.79 6.04
C GLN A 5 21.42 -13.56 6.56
N GLU A 6 22.76 -13.63 6.62
CA GLU A 6 23.60 -12.52 7.02
C GLU A 6 23.82 -11.57 5.81
N ILE A 7 23.61 -10.27 6.02
CA ILE A 7 23.90 -9.24 5.02
C ILE A 7 25.00 -8.33 5.58
N ARG A 8 26.04 -8.10 4.78
CA ARG A 8 27.12 -7.15 5.12
C ARG A 8 27.08 -5.94 4.21
N VAL A 9 26.78 -4.78 4.79
CA VAL A 9 26.86 -3.48 4.10
C VAL A 9 28.23 -2.87 4.35
N ARG A 10 28.95 -2.52 3.29
CA ARG A 10 30.32 -1.96 3.36
C ARG A 10 30.31 -0.49 2.94
N ASN A 11 31.36 0.23 3.34
CA ASN A 11 31.60 1.62 2.94
C ASN A 11 30.48 2.59 3.34
N VAL A 12 29.82 2.35 4.47
CA VAL A 12 28.84 3.29 5.03
C VAL A 12 29.60 4.49 5.61
N PRO A 13 29.25 5.73 5.25
CA PRO A 13 29.85 6.93 5.83
C PRO A 13 29.73 6.95 7.36
N LYS A 14 30.76 7.43 8.05
CA LYS A 14 30.82 7.37 9.53
C LYS A 14 29.71 8.16 10.21
N ASP A 15 29.36 9.31 9.64
CA ASP A 15 28.24 10.15 10.04
C ASP A 15 26.90 9.41 9.95
N ILE A 16 26.67 8.65 8.87
CA ILE A 16 25.48 7.82 8.71
C ILE A 16 25.44 6.70 9.76
N VAL A 17 26.58 6.05 10.03
CA VAL A 17 26.67 5.03 11.09
C VAL A 17 26.29 5.62 12.46
N ALA A 18 26.77 6.84 12.76
CA ALA A 18 26.45 7.51 14.01
C ALA A 18 24.95 7.83 14.15
N ILE A 19 24.31 8.27 13.06
CA ILE A 19 22.86 8.50 13.04
C ILE A 19 22.10 7.20 13.30
N LEU A 20 22.50 6.09 12.65
CA LEU A 20 21.86 4.78 12.86
C LEU A 20 22.01 4.29 14.30
N ASP A 21 23.18 4.51 14.92
CA ASP A 21 23.40 4.20 16.34
C ASP A 21 22.49 5.00 17.26
N GLU A 22 22.38 6.29 17.00
CA GLU A 22 21.56 7.17 17.82
C GLU A 22 20.08 6.79 17.71
N GLN A 23 19.61 6.52 16.51
CA GLN A 23 18.23 6.07 16.29
C GLN A 23 17.95 4.73 16.95
N ALA A 24 18.86 3.75 16.80
CA ALA A 24 18.73 2.46 17.47
C ALA A 24 18.66 2.61 19.00
N LYS A 25 19.54 3.45 19.57
CA LYS A 25 19.50 3.77 21.02
C LYS A 25 18.19 4.43 21.44
N ARG A 26 17.68 5.41 20.69
CA ARG A 26 16.40 6.09 20.99
C ARG A 26 15.22 5.11 20.98
N SER A 27 15.27 4.09 20.13
CA SER A 27 14.28 3.01 20.05
C SER A 27 14.50 1.89 21.07
N GLY A 28 15.59 1.93 21.86
CA GLY A 28 15.93 0.86 22.80
C GLY A 28 16.37 -0.45 22.14
N LEU A 29 16.78 -0.40 20.87
CA LEU A 29 17.15 -1.56 20.05
C LEU A 29 18.67 -1.60 19.81
N SER A 30 19.20 -2.78 19.50
CA SER A 30 20.53 -2.86 18.88
C SER A 30 20.49 -2.29 17.46
N ARG A 31 21.64 -1.84 16.96
CA ARG A 31 21.77 -1.36 15.57
C ARG A 31 21.30 -2.40 14.56
N GLU A 32 21.58 -3.67 14.81
CA GLU A 32 21.17 -4.78 13.93
C GLU A 32 19.66 -4.99 13.94
N GLU A 33 19.02 -4.98 15.11
CA GLU A 33 17.57 -5.09 15.23
C GLU A 33 16.87 -3.92 14.55
N PHE A 34 17.32 -2.70 14.82
CA PHE A 34 16.81 -1.49 14.19
C PHE A 34 16.88 -1.58 12.67
N LEU A 35 18.05 -1.94 12.12
CA LEU A 35 18.23 -2.09 10.68
C LEU A 35 17.36 -3.20 10.09
N ARG A 36 17.18 -4.31 10.81
CA ARG A 36 16.33 -5.42 10.37
C ARG A 36 14.86 -5.00 10.30
N GLU A 37 14.35 -4.29 11.30
CA GLU A 37 12.98 -3.74 11.26
C GLU A 37 12.79 -2.77 10.10
N TRP A 38 13.75 -1.87 9.89
CA TRP A 38 13.71 -0.94 8.77
C TRP A 38 13.78 -1.63 7.41
N LEU A 39 14.61 -2.66 7.26
CA LEU A 39 14.66 -3.46 6.04
C LEU A 39 13.33 -4.18 5.78
N GLU A 40 12.67 -4.67 6.82
CA GLU A 40 11.34 -5.28 6.70
C GLU A 40 10.28 -4.27 6.28
N ILE A 41 10.30 -3.06 6.85
CA ILE A 41 9.40 -1.96 6.44
C ILE A 41 9.63 -1.62 4.97
N ILE A 42 10.89 -1.40 4.56
CA ILE A 42 11.24 -1.04 3.18
C ILE A 42 10.79 -2.13 2.19
N ALA A 43 11.09 -3.39 2.49
CA ALA A 43 10.71 -4.52 1.65
C ALA A 43 9.18 -4.64 1.50
N LYS A 44 8.43 -4.44 2.59
CA LYS A 44 6.96 -4.49 2.58
C LYS A 44 6.32 -3.24 1.99
N HIS A 45 6.95 -2.08 2.08
CA HIS A 45 6.42 -0.84 1.56
C HIS A 45 6.39 -0.84 0.02
N GLY A 46 7.40 -1.44 -0.63
CA GLY A 46 7.36 -1.69 -2.08
C GLY A 46 6.15 -2.56 -2.47
N LEU A 47 5.94 -3.65 -1.75
CA LEU A 47 4.79 -4.55 -1.94
C LEU A 47 3.44 -3.88 -1.71
N ARG A 48 3.32 -3.02 -0.69
CA ARG A 48 2.06 -2.30 -0.40
C ARG A 48 1.69 -1.31 -1.49
N LYS A 49 2.66 -0.60 -2.06
CA LYS A 49 2.39 0.40 -3.10
C LYS A 49 1.81 -0.24 -4.36
N ASP A 50 2.28 -1.43 -4.72
CA ASP A 50 1.75 -2.20 -5.86
C ASP A 50 0.34 -2.74 -5.55
N ILE A 51 0.10 -3.19 -4.32
CA ILE A 51 -1.22 -3.66 -3.87
C ILE A 51 -2.24 -2.50 -3.84
N ASP A 52 -1.88 -1.34 -3.30
CA ASP A 52 -2.76 -0.17 -3.25
C ASP A 52 -3.13 0.31 -4.68
N MET A 53 -2.19 0.22 -5.63
CA MET A 53 -2.44 0.52 -7.03
C MET A 53 -3.40 -0.49 -7.68
N GLN A 54 -3.25 -1.78 -7.40
CA GLN A 54 -4.17 -2.83 -7.86
C GLN A 54 -5.58 -2.69 -7.28
N TYR A 55 -5.70 -2.37 -5.99
CA TYR A 55 -6.99 -2.09 -5.37
C TYR A 55 -7.65 -0.83 -5.94
N GLY A 56 -6.89 0.22 -6.19
CA GLY A 56 -7.39 1.43 -6.85
C GLY A 56 -7.93 1.16 -8.25
N TYR A 57 -7.22 0.35 -9.04
CA TYR A 57 -7.69 -0.10 -10.35
C TYR A 57 -8.99 -0.89 -10.26
N LEU A 58 -9.04 -1.90 -9.38
CA LEU A 58 -10.23 -2.74 -9.19
C LEU A 58 -11.44 -1.94 -8.72
N LEU A 59 -11.23 -0.98 -7.81
CA LEU A 59 -12.30 -0.11 -7.31
C LEU A 59 -12.84 0.78 -8.43
N GLY A 60 -11.98 1.28 -9.32
CA GLY A 60 -12.38 2.03 -10.51
C GLY A 60 -13.28 1.21 -11.44
N GLU A 61 -12.90 -0.03 -11.73
CA GLU A 61 -13.70 -0.96 -12.54
C GLU A 61 -15.07 -1.24 -11.90
N LEU A 62 -15.10 -1.46 -10.58
CA LEU A 62 -16.33 -1.71 -9.84
C LEU A 62 -17.28 -0.49 -9.88
N LEU A 63 -16.74 0.71 -9.69
CA LEU A 63 -17.52 1.95 -9.75
C LEU A 63 -18.09 2.20 -11.15
N ASN A 64 -17.32 1.91 -12.20
CA ASN A 64 -17.80 1.99 -13.58
C ASN A 64 -18.96 1.01 -13.83
N ALA A 65 -18.81 -0.25 -13.40
CA ALA A 65 -19.88 -1.24 -13.54
C ALA A 65 -21.16 -0.83 -12.79
N PHE A 66 -21.03 -0.29 -11.57
CA PHE A 66 -22.19 0.25 -10.84
C PHE A 66 -22.83 1.45 -11.55
N HIS A 67 -22.01 2.33 -12.15
CA HIS A 67 -22.51 3.47 -12.89
C HIS A 67 -23.30 3.04 -14.12
N GLU A 68 -22.78 2.09 -14.90
CA GLU A 68 -23.47 1.51 -16.05
C GLU A 68 -24.79 0.83 -15.64
N GLN A 69 -24.77 0.03 -14.57
CA GLN A 69 -25.99 -0.56 -14.02
C GLN A 69 -27.02 0.49 -13.61
N THR A 70 -26.57 1.58 -12.96
CA THR A 70 -27.43 2.69 -12.57
C THR A 70 -28.07 3.35 -13.78
N ILE A 71 -27.31 3.57 -14.86
CA ILE A 71 -27.84 4.10 -16.13
C ILE A 71 -28.91 3.16 -16.70
N VAL A 72 -28.62 1.86 -16.77
CA VAL A 72 -29.56 0.86 -17.29
C VAL A 72 -30.84 0.83 -16.47
N ILE A 73 -30.74 0.81 -15.14
CA ILE A 73 -31.90 0.85 -14.24
C ILE A 73 -32.71 2.13 -14.44
N ASN A 74 -32.06 3.30 -14.49
CA ASN A 74 -32.75 4.57 -14.71
C ASN A 74 -33.46 4.60 -16.08
N ASN A 75 -32.84 4.04 -17.11
CA ASN A 75 -33.45 3.94 -18.42
C ASN A 75 -34.65 2.97 -18.40
N LEU A 76 -34.55 1.84 -17.71
CA LEU A 76 -35.67 0.91 -17.53
C LEU A 76 -36.81 1.56 -16.75
N VAL A 77 -36.52 2.31 -15.68
CA VAL A 77 -37.53 3.05 -14.92
C VAL A 77 -38.23 4.08 -15.81
N LYS A 78 -37.51 4.81 -16.66
CA LYS A 78 -38.11 5.75 -17.62
C LYS A 78 -38.98 5.07 -18.68
N VAL A 79 -38.59 3.87 -19.14
CA VAL A 79 -39.33 3.12 -20.15
C VAL A 79 -40.57 2.43 -19.54
N LEU A 80 -40.50 1.99 -18.29
CA LEU A 80 -41.57 1.26 -17.60
C LEU A 80 -42.54 2.17 -16.83
N GLY A 81 -42.06 3.29 -16.29
CA GLY A 81 -42.87 4.31 -15.61
C GLY A 81 -43.35 5.38 -16.58
N GLY A 82 -43.92 4.98 -17.72
CA GLY A 82 -44.34 5.87 -18.79
C GLY A 82 -45.06 7.13 -18.30
N GLU A 83 -44.74 8.26 -18.93
CA GLU A 83 -45.53 9.49 -19.01
C GLU A 83 -46.55 9.72 -17.88
N ASP A 84 -46.11 10.25 -16.75
CA ASP A 84 -46.95 11.13 -15.93
C ASP A 84 -46.66 12.59 -16.34
N ASP A 85 -46.85 12.89 -17.64
CA ASP A 85 -47.00 14.27 -18.12
C ASP A 85 -48.51 14.55 -18.24
N GLU A 86 -49.11 14.99 -17.13
CA GLU A 86 -50.35 15.79 -17.11
C GLU A 86 -50.21 16.95 -16.12
#